data_AF-A0A6L7S8I6-F1
#
_entry.id   AF-A0A6L7S8I6-F1
#
_cell.length_a   1.000
_cell.length_b   1.000
_cell.length_c   1.000
_cell.angle_alpha   90.00
_cell.angle_beta   90.00
_cell.angle_gamma   90.00
#
_symmetry.space_group_name_H-M   'P 1'
#
loop_
_entity.id
_entity.type
_entity.pdbx_description
1 polymer ?
#
loop_
_entity_poly.entity_id
_entity_poly.type
_entity_poly.pdbx_seq_one_letter_code
_entity_poly.pdbx_strand_id
1 'polypeptide(L)'
;MFPPGMKMSGAFVAQNFDLAEPMPEEAWKKLTTIVLERGRWFICAQLHITTVGLDEIQVRSVVALDPGVRTFVTECPVNHAASYGDGFYTDKVFPLLLQLDRLVGQRAKARCEEWKRHFRKRIDRLAIRVRNLVDDLHRRVAHDLVQAFDVTLLPSFETKEMSAKKDRRIRTKTVRSMLGLAHCRFRQKLEWMCRKHGKRLVTCNEAYTSRTRSWDGFVDQNLGGARTVSDGRIVVDRDMNGARGIMLRALYGNLGRFRAACAEVALVAELVRRRMLTTYTVEIIEIFLHHGYACATSQHYRNTVHCIRGASIRACRGDSEVRSFRKQEFP
;
A
#
# COMPACT_ATOMS: atom_id res chain seq x y z
N MET A 1 23.95 -14.49 20.58
CA MET A 1 23.12 -13.98 19.46
C MET A 1 21.91 -14.91 19.34
N PHE A 2 20.68 -14.39 19.51
CA PHE A 2 19.48 -15.24 19.53
C PHE A 2 19.13 -15.72 18.11
N PRO A 3 18.67 -16.96 17.91
CA PRO A 3 18.24 -17.42 16.60
C PRO A 3 16.97 -16.66 16.15
N PRO A 4 16.86 -16.23 14.88
CA PRO A 4 15.63 -15.65 14.35
C PRO A 4 14.45 -16.62 14.50
N GLY A 5 13.29 -16.11 14.90
CA GLY A 5 12.09 -16.92 15.17
C GLY A 5 12.00 -17.45 16.60
N MET A 6 12.99 -17.15 17.46
CA MET A 6 12.91 -17.47 18.89
C MET A 6 11.74 -16.73 19.55
N LYS A 7 11.02 -17.45 20.42
CA LYS A 7 9.96 -16.90 21.26
C LYS A 7 10.52 -16.52 22.61
N MET A 8 10.25 -15.31 23.07
CA MET A 8 10.70 -14.79 24.38
C MET A 8 9.56 -14.05 25.07
N SER A 9 9.54 -14.04 26.39
CA SER A 9 8.54 -13.23 27.11
C SER A 9 8.79 -11.74 26.85
N GLY A 10 7.72 -10.97 26.68
CA GLY A 10 7.84 -9.51 26.48
C GLY A 10 8.62 -8.83 27.60
N ALA A 11 8.39 -9.24 28.85
CA ALA A 11 9.12 -8.71 30.02
C ALA A 11 10.64 -8.92 29.93
N PHE A 12 11.10 -10.12 29.54
CA PHE A 12 12.54 -10.38 29.36
C PHE A 12 13.11 -9.45 28.29
N VAL A 13 12.41 -9.27 27.18
CA VAL A 13 12.88 -8.45 26.07
C VAL A 13 12.98 -6.97 26.47
N ALA A 14 11.96 -6.42 27.13
CA ALA A 14 11.99 -5.02 27.55
C ALA A 14 13.06 -4.73 28.64
N GLN A 15 13.44 -5.71 29.45
CA GLN A 15 14.48 -5.56 30.47
C GLN A 15 15.90 -5.65 29.89
N ASN A 16 16.08 -6.38 28.79
CA ASN A 16 17.41 -6.69 28.25
C ASN A 16 17.75 -5.92 26.97
N PHE A 17 16.80 -5.19 26.37
CA PHE A 17 17.01 -4.47 25.13
C PHE A 17 16.34 -3.10 25.10
N ASP A 18 16.98 -2.16 24.40
CA ASP A 18 16.44 -0.84 24.13
C ASP A 18 15.38 -0.91 23.01
N LEU A 19 14.14 -0.57 23.35
CA LEU A 19 13.01 -0.54 22.43
C LEU A 19 12.86 0.85 21.80
N ALA A 20 12.71 0.90 20.47
CA ALA A 20 12.47 2.16 19.75
C ALA A 20 11.06 2.73 19.98
N GLU A 21 10.11 1.86 20.31
CA GLU A 21 8.72 2.17 20.62
C GLU A 21 8.31 1.37 21.87
N PRO A 22 7.43 1.90 22.73
CA PRO A 22 7.00 1.18 23.92
C PRO A 22 6.26 -0.11 23.56
N MET A 23 6.45 -1.15 24.36
CA MET A 23 5.74 -2.41 24.18
C MET A 23 4.30 -2.29 24.69
N PRO A 24 3.28 -2.72 23.91
CA PRO A 24 1.89 -2.68 24.36
C PRO A 24 1.70 -3.49 25.64
N GLU A 25 0.86 -2.98 26.55
CA GLU A 25 0.62 -3.57 27.88
C GLU A 25 0.24 -5.07 27.80
N GLU A 26 -0.57 -5.43 26.82
CA GLU A 26 -1.03 -6.80 26.58
C GLU A 26 0.07 -7.78 26.18
N ALA A 27 1.19 -7.29 25.65
CA ALA A 27 2.30 -8.12 25.19
C ALA A 27 3.30 -8.47 26.31
N TRP A 28 3.26 -7.78 27.45
CA TRP A 28 4.22 -7.98 28.54
C TRP A 28 4.20 -9.40 29.12
N LYS A 29 3.01 -9.97 29.26
CA LYS A 29 2.80 -11.33 29.82
C LYS A 29 2.71 -12.43 28.75
N LYS A 30 3.00 -12.10 27.48
CA LYS A 30 2.91 -13.04 26.35
C LYS A 30 4.28 -13.36 25.78
N LEU A 31 4.36 -14.50 25.08
CA LEU A 31 5.49 -14.82 24.24
C LEU A 31 5.44 -13.95 22.98
N THR A 32 6.54 -13.28 22.71
CA THR A 32 6.79 -12.47 21.51
C THR A 32 7.80 -13.17 20.62
N THR A 33 7.69 -12.98 19.31
CA THR A 33 8.63 -13.58 18.35
C THR A 33 9.67 -12.53 17.95
N ILE A 34 10.94 -12.91 17.95
CA ILE A 34 12.04 -12.03 17.51
C ILE A 34 12.40 -12.35 16.06
N VAL A 35 12.45 -11.32 15.21
CA VAL A 35 12.76 -11.44 13.79
C VAL A 35 13.97 -10.58 13.43
N LEU A 36 14.94 -11.17 12.73
CA LEU A 36 16.05 -10.44 12.12
C LEU A 36 15.75 -10.23 10.63
N GLU A 37 15.52 -8.98 10.21
CA GLU A 37 15.33 -8.65 8.81
C GLU A 37 16.33 -7.57 8.37
N ARG A 38 17.14 -7.87 7.34
CA ARG A 38 18.08 -6.92 6.73
C ARG A 38 19.01 -6.21 7.74
N GLY A 39 19.47 -6.95 8.75
CA GLY A 39 20.34 -6.44 9.80
C GLY A 39 19.63 -5.60 10.87
N ARG A 40 18.29 -5.63 10.92
CA ARG A 40 17.46 -4.99 11.93
C ARG A 40 16.69 -6.05 12.72
N TRP A 41 16.68 -5.91 14.04
CA TRP A 41 15.92 -6.78 14.92
C TRP A 41 14.55 -6.17 15.21
N PHE A 42 13.53 -7.01 15.13
CA PHE A 42 12.14 -6.68 15.38
C PHE A 42 11.54 -7.63 16.40
N ILE A 43 10.65 -7.12 17.23
CA ILE A 43 9.81 -7.91 18.12
C ILE A 43 8.40 -7.85 17.57
N CYS A 44 7.82 -9.01 17.31
CA CYS A 44 6.43 -9.17 16.94
C CYS A 44 5.59 -9.27 18.22
N ALA A 45 5.01 -8.14 18.64
CA ALA A 45 4.14 -8.04 19.79
C ALA A 45 2.67 -8.03 19.35
N GLN A 46 1.83 -8.82 20.01
CA GLN A 46 0.39 -8.84 19.74
C GLN A 46 -0.29 -7.69 20.49
N LEU A 47 -1.12 -6.92 19.78
CA LEU A 47 -1.99 -5.88 20.33
C LEU A 47 -3.42 -6.15 19.87
N HIS A 48 -4.38 -6.16 20.79
CA HIS A 48 -5.78 -6.12 20.41
C HIS A 48 -6.16 -4.71 19.98
N ILE A 49 -6.79 -4.62 18.81
CA ILE A 49 -7.36 -3.38 18.33
C ILE A 49 -8.86 -3.55 18.25
N THR A 50 -9.56 -2.65 18.95
CA THR A 50 -10.99 -2.47 18.80
C THR A 50 -11.25 -1.91 17.41
N THR A 51 -11.81 -2.72 16.53
CA THR A 51 -12.29 -2.27 15.23
C THR A 51 -13.73 -1.81 15.35
N VAL A 52 -14.06 -0.68 14.71
CA VAL A 52 -15.44 -0.21 14.63
C VAL A 52 -16.21 -1.18 13.72
N GLY A 53 -17.34 -1.71 14.21
CA GLY A 53 -18.23 -2.55 13.39
C GLY A 53 -18.70 -1.79 12.14
N LEU A 54 -18.94 -2.50 11.04
CA LEU A 54 -19.33 -1.90 9.75
C LEU A 54 -20.83 -1.53 9.69
N ASP A 55 -21.47 -1.47 10.86
CA ASP A 55 -22.91 -1.46 11.00
C ASP A 55 -23.42 -0.05 10.67
N GLU A 56 -24.17 0.03 9.57
CA GLU A 56 -24.70 1.27 9.02
C GLU A 56 -23.65 2.39 8.91
N ILE A 57 -22.59 2.13 8.12
CA ILE A 57 -21.92 3.24 7.47
C ILE A 57 -23.02 4.07 6.79
N GLN A 58 -23.37 5.22 7.37
CA GLN A 58 -24.14 6.24 6.68
C GLN A 58 -23.24 6.69 5.55
N VAL A 59 -23.39 6.06 4.38
CA VAL A 59 -22.53 6.30 3.23
C VAL A 59 -22.80 7.73 2.77
N ARG A 60 -22.01 8.67 3.28
CA ARG A 60 -22.06 10.08 2.88
C ARG A 60 -21.06 10.36 1.77
N SER A 61 -19.99 9.57 1.73
CA SER A 61 -18.84 9.82 0.87
C SER A 61 -18.31 8.51 0.26
N VAL A 62 -18.22 8.48 -1.08
CA VAL A 62 -17.69 7.35 -1.85
C VAL A 62 -16.60 7.86 -2.78
N VAL A 63 -15.52 7.09 -2.89
CA VAL A 63 -14.40 7.40 -3.78
C VAL A 63 -14.02 6.18 -4.60
N ALA A 64 -13.78 6.38 -5.90
CA ALA A 64 -13.13 5.38 -6.73
C ALA A 64 -11.65 5.73 -6.93
N LEU A 65 -10.80 4.71 -6.82
CA LEU A 65 -9.35 4.86 -6.96
C LEU A 65 -8.87 4.23 -8.27
N ASP A 66 -8.00 4.94 -8.98
CA ASP A 66 -7.21 4.42 -10.08
C ASP A 66 -5.69 4.53 -9.77
N PRO A 67 -5.15 3.51 -9.08
CA PRO A 67 -3.71 3.28 -8.93
C PRO A 67 -2.93 3.14 -10.24
N GLY A 68 -1.87 3.95 -10.35
CA GLY A 68 -0.98 4.01 -11.50
C GLY A 68 0.50 4.04 -11.14
N VAL A 69 1.34 4.15 -12.16
CA VAL A 69 2.80 4.20 -12.02
C VAL A 69 3.34 5.63 -11.98
N ARG A 70 2.76 6.53 -12.78
CA ARG A 70 3.18 7.94 -12.85
C ARG A 70 2.65 8.68 -11.63
N THR A 71 1.34 8.63 -11.48
CA THR A 71 0.60 8.99 -10.28
C THR A 71 0.33 7.71 -9.52
N PHE A 72 0.70 7.67 -8.24
CA PHE A 72 0.57 6.45 -7.45
C PHE A 72 -0.90 6.01 -7.32
N VAL A 73 -1.79 6.95 -7.01
CA VAL A 73 -3.24 6.76 -6.96
C VAL A 73 -3.92 8.04 -7.40
N THR A 74 -4.86 7.94 -8.34
CA THR A 74 -5.83 8.99 -8.65
C THR A 74 -7.14 8.67 -7.94
N GLU A 75 -7.69 9.62 -7.20
CA GLU A 75 -9.01 9.51 -6.60
C GLU A 75 -10.03 10.29 -7.43
N CYS A 76 -11.19 9.67 -7.66
CA CYS A 76 -12.35 10.32 -8.25
C CYS A 76 -13.55 10.13 -7.33
N PRO A 77 -13.76 11.05 -6.38
CA PRO A 77 -15.07 11.23 -5.76
C PRO A 77 -16.07 11.82 -6.77
N VAL A 78 -17.32 12.01 -6.33
CA VAL A 78 -18.44 12.48 -7.18
C VAL A 78 -18.22 13.92 -7.68
N ASN A 79 -17.61 14.79 -6.86
CA ASN A 79 -17.63 16.25 -7.06
C ASN A 79 -16.24 16.92 -7.22
N HIS A 80 -15.15 16.18 -7.08
CA HIS A 80 -13.78 16.68 -7.29
C HIS A 80 -12.88 15.50 -7.67
N ALA A 81 -11.65 15.75 -8.10
CA ALA A 81 -10.65 14.70 -8.26
C ALA A 81 -9.37 15.10 -7.55
N ALA A 82 -8.64 14.13 -7.03
CA ALA A 82 -7.31 14.39 -6.53
C ALA A 82 -6.33 13.29 -6.92
N SER A 83 -5.04 13.58 -6.78
CA SER A 83 -3.99 12.64 -7.12
C SER A 83 -2.91 12.60 -6.05
N TYR A 84 -2.33 11.41 -5.86
CA TYR A 84 -1.28 11.16 -4.89
C TYR A 84 -0.02 10.63 -5.57
N GLY A 85 1.12 11.12 -5.13
CA GLY A 85 2.42 10.57 -5.49
C GLY A 85 2.79 10.75 -6.98
N ASP A 86 2.32 11.81 -7.63
CA ASP A 86 2.82 12.18 -8.97
C ASP A 86 4.35 12.33 -8.94
N GLY A 87 5.04 11.66 -9.86
CA GLY A 87 6.49 11.67 -9.95
C GLY A 87 7.23 10.93 -8.82
N PHE A 88 6.55 10.50 -7.74
CA PHE A 88 7.19 9.92 -6.56
C PHE A 88 8.15 8.77 -6.88
N TYR A 89 7.72 7.84 -7.74
CA TYR A 89 8.58 6.73 -8.13
C TYR A 89 9.84 7.22 -8.84
N THR A 90 9.70 8.12 -9.80
CA THR A 90 10.81 8.61 -10.63
C THR A 90 11.79 9.43 -9.81
N ASP A 91 11.29 10.24 -8.89
CA ASP A 91 12.11 11.23 -8.17
C ASP A 91 12.74 10.67 -6.89
N LYS A 92 12.04 9.75 -6.20
CA LYS A 92 12.46 9.25 -4.88
C LYS A 92 12.88 7.79 -4.89
N VAL A 93 12.16 6.93 -5.60
CA VAL A 93 12.39 5.47 -5.56
C VAL A 93 13.43 5.03 -6.58
N PHE A 94 13.27 5.44 -7.84
CA PHE A 94 14.09 5.00 -8.96
C PHE A 94 15.59 5.30 -8.81
N PRO A 95 16.02 6.49 -8.33
CA PRO A 95 17.45 6.78 -8.13
C PRO A 95 18.10 5.83 -7.11
N LEU A 96 17.37 5.47 -6.05
CA LEU A 96 17.83 4.52 -5.04
C LEU A 96 17.92 3.10 -5.60
N LEU A 97 16.99 2.70 -6.46
CA LEU A 97 17.03 1.40 -7.15
C LEU A 97 18.22 1.29 -8.10
N LEU A 98 18.59 2.37 -8.80
CA LEU A 98 19.81 2.39 -9.63
C LEU A 98 21.09 2.24 -8.80
N GLN A 99 21.15 2.90 -7.64
CA GLN A 99 22.27 2.71 -6.71
C GLN A 99 22.32 1.27 -6.16
N LEU A 100 21.16 0.68 -5.86
CA LEU A 100 21.06 -0.69 -5.40
C LEU A 100 21.58 -1.67 -6.47
N ASP A 101 21.18 -1.51 -7.74
CA ASP A 101 21.67 -2.35 -8.84
C ASP A 101 23.20 -2.30 -8.97
N ARG A 102 23.78 -1.10 -8.88
CA ARG A 102 25.25 -0.92 -8.91
C ARG A 102 25.93 -1.68 -7.78
N LEU A 103 25.42 -1.57 -6.55
CA LEU A 103 25.99 -2.28 -5.39
C LEU A 103 25.80 -3.79 -5.49
N VAL A 104 24.68 -4.27 -6.03
CA VAL A 104 24.46 -5.70 -6.31
C VAL A 104 25.49 -6.21 -7.31
N GLY A 105 25.76 -5.46 -8.39
CA GLY A 105 26.80 -5.77 -9.36
C GLY A 105 28.20 -5.79 -8.75
N GLN A 106 28.55 -4.78 -7.94
CA GLN A 106 29.84 -4.73 -7.23
C GLN A 106 30.01 -5.91 -6.26
N ARG A 107 28.95 -6.26 -5.52
CA ARG A 107 28.94 -7.41 -4.62
C ARG A 107 29.16 -8.72 -5.35
N ALA A 108 28.54 -8.90 -6.52
CA ALA A 108 28.70 -10.10 -7.32
C ALA A 108 30.14 -10.29 -7.82
N LYS A 109 30.85 -9.18 -8.07
CA LYS A 109 32.25 -9.16 -8.52
C LYS A 109 33.28 -9.18 -7.37
N ALA A 110 32.83 -9.05 -6.12
CA ALA A 110 33.72 -8.98 -4.97
C ALA A 110 34.40 -10.35 -4.70
N ARG A 111 35.73 -10.32 -4.60
CA ARG A 111 36.55 -11.54 -4.46
C ARG A 111 36.54 -12.14 -3.05
N CYS A 112 36.55 -11.31 -2.01
CA CYS A 112 36.59 -11.77 -0.61
C CYS A 112 35.26 -11.53 0.13
N GLU A 113 35.08 -12.28 1.21
CA GLU A 113 33.84 -12.25 2.01
C GLU A 113 33.66 -10.94 2.77
N GLU A 114 34.75 -10.27 3.17
CA GLU A 114 34.70 -8.96 3.83
C GLU A 114 34.05 -7.91 2.93
N TRP A 115 34.46 -7.87 1.65
CA TRP A 115 33.87 -6.98 0.66
C TRP A 115 32.42 -7.37 0.34
N LYS A 116 32.12 -8.67 0.23
CA LYS A 116 30.71 -9.13 0.05
C LYS A 116 29.82 -8.71 1.22
N ARG A 117 30.32 -8.77 2.45
CA ARG A 117 29.64 -8.30 3.67
C ARG A 117 29.47 -6.78 3.68
N HIS A 118 30.51 -6.04 3.30
CA HIS A 118 30.48 -4.59 3.17
C HIS A 118 29.36 -4.15 2.20
N PHE A 119 29.33 -4.71 0.99
CA PHE A 119 28.30 -4.39 0.01
C PHE A 119 26.91 -4.86 0.46
N ARG A 120 26.79 -6.04 1.10
CA ARG A 120 25.51 -6.52 1.65
C ARG A 120 24.90 -5.50 2.61
N LYS A 121 25.69 -4.98 3.56
CA LYS A 121 25.22 -3.94 4.51
C LYS A 121 24.74 -2.67 3.81
N ARG A 122 25.37 -2.28 2.70
CA ARG A 122 24.95 -1.10 1.91
C ARG A 122 23.66 -1.36 1.12
N ILE A 123 23.56 -2.54 0.49
CA ILE A 123 22.36 -2.99 -0.21
C ILE A 123 21.17 -3.03 0.75
N ASP A 124 21.36 -3.59 1.95
CA ASP A 124 20.29 -3.69 2.95
C ASP A 124 19.83 -2.31 3.43
N ARG A 125 20.75 -1.38 3.68
CA ARG A 125 20.42 0.02 4.01
C ARG A 125 19.59 0.70 2.92
N LEU A 126 19.98 0.58 1.66
CA LEU A 126 19.21 1.17 0.55
C LEU A 126 17.86 0.48 0.36
N ALA A 127 17.79 -0.85 0.47
CA ALA A 127 16.54 -1.58 0.36
C ALA A 127 15.55 -1.21 1.48
N ILE A 128 16.05 -1.03 2.72
CA ILE A 128 15.26 -0.51 3.84
C ILE A 128 14.77 0.91 3.54
N ARG A 129 15.64 1.79 3.02
CA ARG A 129 15.26 3.17 2.67
C ARG A 129 14.14 3.20 1.62
N VAL A 130 14.27 2.41 0.54
CA VAL A 130 13.24 2.29 -0.50
C VAL A 130 11.93 1.80 0.11
N ARG A 131 11.98 0.74 0.93
CA ARG A 131 10.79 0.20 1.58
C ARG A 131 10.13 1.24 2.50
N ASN A 132 10.91 1.93 3.32
CA ASN A 132 10.38 2.94 4.24
C ASN A 132 9.70 4.09 3.49
N LEU A 133 10.28 4.56 2.38
CA LEU A 133 9.68 5.61 1.55
C LEU A 133 8.33 5.19 0.97
N VAL A 134 8.27 3.99 0.39
CA VAL A 134 7.02 3.45 -0.18
C VAL A 134 5.99 3.21 0.91
N ASP A 135 6.40 2.68 2.07
CA ASP A 135 5.49 2.43 3.19
C ASP A 135 4.97 3.74 3.80
N ASP A 136 5.78 4.81 3.83
CA ASP A 136 5.34 6.14 4.26
C ASP A 136 4.30 6.72 3.30
N LEU A 137 4.53 6.64 1.99
CA LEU A 137 3.53 7.00 0.98
C LEU A 137 2.22 6.22 1.20
N HIS A 138 2.29 4.90 1.34
CA HIS A 138 1.11 4.05 1.57
C HIS A 138 0.35 4.45 2.82
N ARG A 139 1.05 4.74 3.94
CA ARG A 139 0.43 5.15 5.19
C ARG A 139 -0.29 6.49 5.06
N ARG A 140 0.37 7.48 4.46
CA ARG A 140 -0.20 8.83 4.28
C ARG A 140 -1.45 8.78 3.41
N VAL A 141 -1.37 8.12 2.25
CA VAL A 141 -2.51 7.99 1.33
C VAL A 141 -3.64 7.20 1.98
N ALA A 142 -3.35 6.07 2.60
CA ALA A 142 -4.40 5.27 3.25
C ALA A 142 -5.06 6.03 4.42
N HIS A 143 -4.29 6.80 5.18
CA HIS A 143 -4.82 7.66 6.24
C HIS A 143 -5.74 8.74 5.67
N ASP A 144 -5.31 9.46 4.64
CA ASP A 144 -6.11 10.53 4.01
C ASP A 144 -7.45 9.98 3.50
N LEU A 145 -7.41 8.85 2.79
CA LEU A 145 -8.60 8.18 2.26
C LEU A 145 -9.61 7.77 3.34
N VAL A 146 -9.16 7.18 4.45
CA VAL A 146 -10.09 6.75 5.52
C VAL A 146 -10.60 7.91 6.38
N GLN A 147 -9.92 9.05 6.36
CA GLN A 147 -10.44 10.27 6.98
C GLN A 147 -11.48 10.95 6.09
N ALA A 148 -11.25 10.96 4.78
CA ALA A 148 -12.09 11.68 3.83
C ALA A 148 -13.34 10.89 3.38
N PHE A 149 -13.27 9.55 3.30
CA PHE A 149 -14.29 8.74 2.66
C PHE A 149 -14.80 7.59 3.53
N ASP A 150 -16.08 7.27 3.36
CA ASP A 150 -16.75 6.16 4.05
C ASP A 150 -16.60 4.83 3.30
N VAL A 151 -16.65 4.91 1.96
CA VAL A 151 -16.50 3.76 1.07
C VAL A 151 -15.45 4.05 0.01
N THR A 152 -14.44 3.18 -0.07
CA THR A 152 -13.39 3.24 -1.08
C THR A 152 -13.54 2.08 -2.05
N LEU A 153 -13.64 2.38 -3.35
CA LEU A 153 -13.67 1.42 -4.43
C LEU A 153 -12.26 1.30 -5.01
N LEU A 154 -11.70 0.09 -5.00
CA LEU A 154 -10.37 -0.18 -5.52
C LEU A 154 -10.44 -1.32 -6.55
N PRO A 155 -9.89 -1.16 -7.75
CA PRO A 155 -9.91 -2.23 -8.74
C PRO A 155 -8.98 -3.38 -8.32
N SER A 156 -9.30 -4.59 -8.79
CA SER A 156 -8.48 -5.77 -8.54
C SER A 156 -7.13 -5.66 -9.25
N PHE A 157 -6.06 -5.42 -8.49
CA PHE A 157 -4.68 -5.43 -8.99
C PHE A 157 -4.15 -6.85 -9.18
N GLU A 158 -4.35 -7.42 -10.36
CA GLU A 158 -3.70 -8.67 -10.75
C GLU A 158 -2.25 -8.42 -11.23
N THR A 159 -1.42 -7.84 -10.35
CA THR A 159 -0.01 -7.53 -10.64
C THR A 159 0.78 -8.76 -11.09
N LYS A 160 0.39 -9.96 -10.66
CA LYS A 160 1.01 -11.21 -11.09
C LYS A 160 0.83 -11.45 -12.59
N GLU A 161 -0.34 -11.16 -13.14
CA GLU A 161 -0.62 -11.27 -14.58
C GLU A 161 0.08 -10.14 -15.36
N MET A 162 -0.01 -8.91 -14.84
CA MET A 162 0.64 -7.74 -15.48
C MET A 162 2.18 -7.81 -15.50
N SER A 163 2.79 -8.52 -14.54
CA SER A 163 4.25 -8.67 -14.43
C SER A 163 4.80 -9.96 -15.05
N ALA A 164 3.92 -10.90 -15.46
CA ALA A 164 4.31 -12.14 -16.11
C ALA A 164 5.10 -11.84 -17.39
N LYS A 165 6.15 -12.63 -17.66
CA LYS A 165 7.01 -12.41 -18.84
C LYS A 165 6.38 -12.89 -20.15
N LYS A 166 5.56 -13.94 -20.07
CA LYS A 166 4.87 -14.55 -21.21
C LYS A 166 3.68 -13.66 -21.59
N ASP A 167 3.55 -13.32 -22.88
CA ASP A 167 2.46 -12.51 -23.46
C ASP A 167 2.29 -11.08 -22.89
N ARG A 168 3.38 -10.52 -22.35
CA ARG A 168 3.36 -9.23 -21.67
C ARG A 168 3.20 -8.04 -22.63
N ARG A 169 2.09 -7.32 -22.50
CA ARG A 169 1.82 -6.06 -23.25
C ARG A 169 2.50 -4.81 -22.67
N ILE A 170 3.01 -4.89 -21.44
CA ILE A 170 3.61 -3.77 -20.70
C ILE A 170 5.15 -3.82 -20.79
N ARG A 171 5.81 -2.65 -20.91
CA ARG A 171 7.27 -2.55 -20.98
C ARG A 171 7.95 -2.92 -19.64
N THR A 172 9.15 -3.50 -19.70
CA THR A 172 9.94 -3.91 -18.51
C THR A 172 10.13 -2.77 -17.50
N LYS A 173 10.36 -1.53 -17.98
CA LYS A 173 10.52 -0.36 -17.10
C LYS A 173 9.26 -0.12 -16.27
N THR A 174 8.08 -0.18 -16.89
CA THR A 174 6.79 0.01 -16.22
C THR A 174 6.51 -1.10 -15.21
N VAL A 175 6.83 -2.36 -15.53
CA VAL A 175 6.72 -3.48 -14.57
C VAL A 175 7.61 -3.25 -13.36
N ARG A 176 8.87 -2.85 -13.59
CA ARG A 176 9.81 -2.54 -12.50
C ARG A 176 9.26 -1.42 -11.62
N SER A 177 8.66 -0.40 -12.21
CA SER A 177 8.03 0.69 -11.46
C SER A 177 6.82 0.24 -10.65
N MET A 178 5.93 -0.56 -11.25
CA MET A 178 4.75 -1.11 -10.59
C MET A 178 5.15 -2.00 -9.38
N LEU A 179 6.15 -2.85 -9.56
CA LEU A 179 6.69 -3.68 -8.48
C LEU A 179 7.39 -2.83 -7.41
N GLY A 180 8.05 -1.73 -7.80
CA GLY A 180 8.70 -0.80 -6.89
C GLY A 180 7.71 -0.02 -6.02
N LEU A 181 6.52 0.30 -6.53
CA LEU A 181 5.45 0.98 -5.79
C LEU A 181 4.59 0.04 -4.93
N ALA A 182 4.64 -1.27 -5.20
CA ALA A 182 4.03 -2.32 -4.40
C ALA A 182 2.53 -2.13 -4.09
N HIS A 183 1.73 -1.85 -5.11
CA HIS A 183 0.27 -1.61 -4.99
C HIS A 183 -0.50 -2.72 -4.24
N CYS A 184 -0.08 -3.99 -4.33
CA CYS A 184 -0.70 -5.06 -3.55
C CYS A 184 -0.50 -4.88 -2.04
N ARG A 185 0.65 -4.36 -1.59
CA ARG A 185 0.89 -4.02 -0.18
C ARG A 185 0.06 -2.82 0.25
N PHE A 186 -0.08 -1.84 -0.63
CA PHE A 186 -0.99 -0.71 -0.40
C PHE A 186 -2.43 -1.18 -0.20
N ARG A 187 -2.95 -2.06 -1.08
CA ARG A 187 -4.29 -2.65 -0.91
C ARG A 187 -4.46 -3.30 0.46
N GLN A 188 -3.51 -4.14 0.89
CA GLN A 188 -3.56 -4.79 2.20
C GLN A 188 -3.56 -3.77 3.34
N LYS A 189 -2.75 -2.70 3.22
CA LYS A 189 -2.70 -1.63 4.21
C LYS A 189 -4.01 -0.85 4.26
N LEU A 190 -4.56 -0.48 3.11
CA LEU A 190 -5.81 0.24 3.00
C LEU A 190 -6.98 -0.59 3.55
N GLU A 191 -7.03 -1.89 3.24
CA GLU A 191 -8.04 -2.82 3.77
C GLU A 191 -8.02 -2.84 5.31
N TRP A 192 -6.83 -2.89 5.91
CA TRP A 192 -6.67 -2.81 7.36
C TRP A 192 -7.02 -1.44 7.93
N MET A 193 -6.61 -0.34 7.28
CA MET A 193 -6.97 1.02 7.71
C MET A 193 -8.50 1.21 7.68
N CYS A 194 -9.17 0.75 6.62
CA CYS A 194 -10.62 0.79 6.53
C CYS A 194 -11.26 0.05 7.71
N ARG A 195 -10.87 -1.20 7.97
CA ARG A 195 -11.37 -1.97 9.14
C ARG A 195 -11.12 -1.26 10.47
N LYS A 196 -9.92 -0.72 10.67
CA LYS A 196 -9.55 -0.01 11.89
C LYS A 196 -10.44 1.21 12.14
N HIS A 197 -10.80 1.94 11.08
CA HIS A 197 -11.58 3.16 11.15
C HIS A 197 -13.09 2.98 10.88
N GLY A 198 -13.58 1.74 10.78
CA GLY A 198 -14.99 1.48 10.47
C GLY A 198 -15.41 1.90 9.05
N LYS A 199 -14.46 2.00 8.13
CA LYS A 199 -14.69 2.32 6.71
C LYS A 199 -14.76 1.04 5.87
N ARG A 200 -15.30 1.14 4.66
CA ARG A 200 -15.45 -0.01 3.75
C ARG A 200 -14.54 0.09 2.53
N LEU A 201 -13.74 -0.95 2.30
CA LEU A 201 -13.03 -1.15 1.04
C LEU A 201 -13.79 -2.16 0.18
N VAL A 202 -14.18 -1.79 -1.04
CA VAL A 202 -14.83 -2.68 -2.01
C VAL A 202 -13.85 -2.93 -3.16
N THR A 203 -13.59 -4.21 -3.44
CA THR A 203 -12.78 -4.57 -4.60
C THR A 203 -13.68 -4.70 -5.83
N CYS A 204 -13.38 -3.94 -6.88
CA CYS A 204 -14.12 -3.92 -8.13
C CYS A 204 -13.37 -4.70 -9.22
N ASN A 205 -14.09 -5.45 -10.06
CA ASN A 205 -13.49 -6.08 -11.24
C ASN A 205 -13.31 -5.01 -12.34
N GLU A 206 -12.15 -5.00 -13.00
CA GLU A 206 -11.71 -4.04 -14.02
C GLU A 206 -12.40 -4.24 -15.38
N ALA A 207 -13.71 -4.42 -15.40
CA ALA A 207 -14.47 -4.61 -16.63
C ALA A 207 -15.04 -3.27 -17.15
N TYR A 208 -14.15 -2.31 -17.48
CA TYR A 208 -14.29 -1.16 -18.39
C TYR A 208 -12.91 -0.47 -18.41
N THR A 209 -12.06 -0.85 -19.38
CA THR A 209 -10.63 -0.47 -19.40
C THR A 209 -10.44 1.04 -19.52
N SER A 210 -9.23 1.56 -19.26
CA SER A 210 -8.80 2.95 -19.53
C SER A 210 -9.07 3.49 -20.95
N ARG A 211 -9.56 2.63 -21.85
CA ARG A 211 -9.98 2.92 -23.22
C ARG A 211 -11.46 3.21 -23.37
N THR A 212 -12.29 2.88 -22.38
CA THR A 212 -13.73 3.17 -22.40
C THR A 212 -13.96 4.58 -21.89
N ARG A 213 -14.58 5.43 -22.72
CA ARG A 213 -15.01 6.77 -22.32
C ARG A 213 -16.13 6.68 -21.29
N SER A 214 -15.98 7.42 -20.18
CA SER A 214 -16.91 7.32 -19.05
C SER A 214 -18.27 7.98 -19.31
N TRP A 215 -18.44 8.77 -20.38
CA TRP A 215 -19.66 9.54 -20.66
C TRP A 215 -20.53 8.96 -21.77
N ASP A 216 -19.94 8.28 -22.77
CA ASP A 216 -20.65 7.69 -23.91
C ASP A 216 -20.51 6.16 -23.99
N GLY A 217 -19.64 5.56 -23.17
CA GLY A 217 -19.36 4.12 -23.18
C GLY A 217 -18.55 3.62 -24.38
N PHE A 218 -18.10 4.52 -25.27
CA PHE A 218 -17.34 4.15 -26.46
C PHE A 218 -15.94 3.64 -26.09
N VAL A 219 -15.51 2.54 -26.73
CA VAL A 219 -14.19 1.93 -26.50
C VAL A 219 -13.22 2.41 -27.57
N ASP A 220 -12.28 3.26 -27.18
CA ASP A 220 -11.21 3.73 -28.05
C ASP A 220 -10.13 2.64 -28.21
N GLN A 221 -10.17 1.94 -29.34
CA GLN A 221 -9.21 0.87 -29.63
C GLN A 221 -7.79 1.39 -29.87
N ASN A 222 -7.61 2.68 -30.20
CA ASN A 222 -6.35 3.29 -30.63
C ASN A 222 -5.74 4.24 -29.60
N LEU A 223 -6.31 4.33 -28.39
CA LEU A 223 -5.89 5.27 -27.35
C LEU A 223 -4.39 5.16 -26.93
N GLY A 224 -3.79 3.98 -27.09
CA GLY A 224 -2.36 3.74 -26.85
C GLY A 224 -1.87 4.29 -25.49
N GLY A 225 -0.82 5.12 -25.52
CA GLY A 225 -0.22 5.79 -24.36
C GLY A 225 -0.64 7.26 -24.14
N ALA A 226 -1.71 7.73 -24.79
CA ALA A 226 -2.22 9.10 -24.63
C ALA A 226 -2.52 9.47 -23.17
N ARG A 227 -2.38 10.74 -22.78
CA ARG A 227 -2.68 11.18 -21.41
C ARG A 227 -4.16 11.51 -21.20
N THR A 228 -4.87 11.77 -22.28
CA THR A 228 -6.27 12.20 -22.28
C THR A 228 -7.11 11.27 -23.14
N VAL A 229 -8.40 11.20 -22.81
CA VAL A 229 -9.45 10.57 -23.62
C VAL A 229 -10.34 11.68 -24.16
N SER A 230 -10.66 11.65 -25.45
CA SER A 230 -11.51 12.65 -26.07
C SER A 230 -12.41 12.08 -27.16
N ASP A 231 -13.57 12.69 -27.36
CA ASP A 231 -14.48 12.50 -28.51
C ASP A 231 -14.47 13.69 -29.48
N GLY A 232 -13.55 14.64 -29.28
CA GLY A 232 -13.44 15.90 -30.02
C GLY A 232 -14.22 17.07 -29.41
N ARG A 233 -15.12 16.82 -28.46
CA ARG A 233 -15.86 17.87 -27.72
C ARG A 233 -15.51 17.88 -26.24
N ILE A 234 -15.42 16.70 -25.64
CA ILE A 234 -15.05 16.48 -24.26
C ILE A 234 -13.61 15.96 -24.24
N VAL A 235 -12.79 16.52 -23.35
CA VAL A 235 -11.42 16.06 -23.10
C VAL A 235 -11.29 15.79 -21.60
N VAL A 236 -10.94 14.56 -21.24
CA VAL A 236 -10.77 14.16 -19.83
C VAL A 236 -9.41 13.50 -19.66
N ASP A 237 -8.76 13.72 -18.52
CA ASP A 237 -7.57 12.98 -18.15
C ASP A 237 -7.85 11.47 -18.07
N ARG A 238 -6.91 10.64 -18.53
CA ARG A 238 -7.09 9.19 -18.60
C ARG A 238 -7.30 8.56 -17.22
N ASP A 239 -6.55 8.98 -16.23
CA ASP A 239 -6.59 8.38 -14.89
C ASP A 239 -7.93 8.77 -14.21
N MET A 240 -8.41 9.99 -14.45
CA MET A 240 -9.78 10.40 -14.05
C MET A 240 -10.86 9.58 -14.75
N ASN A 241 -10.73 9.35 -16.06
CA ASN A 241 -11.67 8.53 -16.81
C ASN A 241 -11.70 7.07 -16.30
N GLY A 242 -10.54 6.50 -15.97
CA GLY A 242 -10.41 5.18 -15.35
C GLY A 242 -11.13 5.10 -14.00
N ALA A 243 -10.84 6.05 -13.11
CA ALA A 243 -11.49 6.13 -11.80
C ALA A 243 -13.02 6.31 -11.90
N ARG A 244 -13.51 7.14 -12.84
CA ARG A 244 -14.94 7.28 -13.13
C ARG A 244 -15.56 5.98 -13.64
N GLY A 245 -14.88 5.26 -14.52
CA GLY A 245 -15.33 3.95 -15.02
C GLY A 245 -15.53 2.95 -13.88
N ILE A 246 -14.63 2.94 -12.89
CA ILE A 246 -14.74 2.10 -11.69
C ILE A 246 -15.96 2.50 -10.85
N MET A 247 -16.18 3.79 -10.62
CA MET A 247 -17.36 4.29 -9.92
C MET A 247 -18.65 3.86 -10.62
N LEU A 248 -18.77 4.10 -11.93
CA LEU A 248 -19.94 3.72 -12.72
C LEU A 248 -20.17 2.21 -12.69
N ARG A 249 -19.12 1.39 -12.72
CA ARG A 249 -19.26 -0.07 -12.60
C ARG A 249 -19.77 -0.48 -11.23
N ALA A 250 -19.27 0.12 -10.16
CA ALA A 250 -19.72 -0.20 -8.81
C ALA A 250 -21.20 0.17 -8.60
N LEU A 251 -21.65 1.28 -9.22
CA LEU A 251 -23.03 1.75 -9.15
C LEU A 251 -23.98 0.97 -10.08
N TYR A 252 -23.58 0.67 -11.31
CA TYR A 252 -24.49 0.20 -12.37
C TYR A 252 -24.10 -1.16 -12.97
N GLY A 253 -22.87 -1.63 -12.78
CA GLY A 253 -22.32 -2.83 -13.45
C GLY A 253 -22.93 -4.18 -13.05
N ASN A 254 -23.78 -4.19 -12.01
CA ASN A 254 -24.56 -5.36 -11.58
C ASN A 254 -26.02 -5.33 -12.05
N LEU A 255 -26.44 -4.35 -12.87
CA LEU A 255 -27.83 -4.21 -13.35
C LEU A 255 -28.36 -5.41 -14.16
N GLY A 256 -27.49 -6.29 -14.66
CA GLY A 256 -27.92 -7.57 -15.26
C GLY A 256 -28.57 -8.55 -14.26
N ARG A 257 -28.40 -8.34 -12.95
CA ARG A 257 -29.08 -9.11 -11.88
C ARG A 257 -30.18 -8.32 -11.16
N PHE A 258 -30.31 -7.02 -11.43
CA PHE A 258 -31.23 -6.12 -10.73
C PHE A 258 -32.14 -5.38 -11.72
N ARG A 259 -32.91 -6.13 -12.51
CA ARG A 259 -34.20 -5.64 -13.03
C ARG A 259 -35.25 -5.76 -11.93
N ALA A 260 -35.06 -5.05 -10.83
CA ALA A 260 -36.08 -4.77 -9.82
C ALA A 260 -35.44 -3.86 -8.75
N ALA A 261 -35.76 -2.58 -8.80
CA ALA A 261 -35.77 -1.57 -7.74
C ALA A 261 -35.15 -0.25 -8.23
N CYS A 262 -36.02 0.73 -8.37
CA CYS A 262 -35.69 2.15 -8.54
C CYS A 262 -35.03 2.72 -7.27
N ALA A 263 -34.46 3.92 -7.44
CA ALA A 263 -33.88 4.84 -6.45
C ALA A 263 -32.35 4.75 -6.29
N GLU A 264 -31.70 5.82 -6.76
CA GLU A 264 -30.31 6.17 -6.48
C GLU A 264 -30.04 6.15 -4.96
N VAL A 265 -28.79 5.89 -4.58
CA VAL A 265 -28.28 5.75 -3.19
C VAL A 265 -28.62 4.43 -2.48
N ALA A 266 -29.78 3.80 -2.73
CA ALA A 266 -30.17 2.56 -2.04
C ALA A 266 -29.34 1.31 -2.43
N LEU A 267 -28.86 1.23 -3.68
CA LEU A 267 -28.14 0.05 -4.19
C LEU A 267 -26.79 -0.20 -3.50
N VAL A 268 -26.11 0.88 -3.07
CA VAL A 268 -24.83 0.80 -2.36
C VAL A 268 -25.03 0.34 -0.92
N ALA A 269 -26.18 0.63 -0.32
CA ALA A 269 -26.58 0.26 1.04
C ALA A 269 -26.92 -1.24 1.16
N GLU A 270 -27.58 -1.82 0.15
CA GLU A 270 -27.92 -3.26 0.12
C GLU A 270 -26.67 -4.16 0.08
N LEU A 271 -25.60 -3.69 -0.59
CA LEU A 271 -24.28 -4.33 -0.61
C LEU A 271 -23.56 -4.33 0.76
N VAL A 272 -24.03 -3.55 1.75
CA VAL A 272 -23.37 -3.38 3.08
C VAL A 272 -23.86 -4.39 4.12
N ARG A 273 -25.07 -4.94 4.00
CA ARG A 273 -25.72 -5.61 5.15
C ARG A 273 -25.18 -7.01 5.44
N ARG A 274 -24.41 -7.17 6.53
CA ARG A 274 -24.36 -8.40 7.36
C ARG A 274 -24.19 -8.08 8.85
N ARG A 275 -24.81 -8.92 9.69
CA ARG A 275 -25.09 -8.75 11.13
C ARG A 275 -23.86 -8.58 12.05
N MET A 276 -24.14 -7.85 13.14
CA MET A 276 -23.32 -7.54 14.32
C MET A 276 -22.41 -8.65 14.83
N LEU A 277 -21.12 -8.30 15.01
CA LEU A 277 -20.28 -8.67 16.14
C LEU A 277 -19.24 -7.55 16.32
N THR A 278 -19.08 -6.97 17.52
CA THR A 278 -17.83 -6.28 17.88
C THR A 278 -16.72 -7.30 17.77
N THR A 279 -15.86 -7.15 16.76
CA THR A 279 -14.75 -8.06 16.54
C THR A 279 -13.49 -7.46 17.13
N TYR A 280 -12.82 -8.23 17.98
CA TYR A 280 -11.45 -7.93 18.41
C TYR A 280 -10.53 -8.54 17.37
N THR A 281 -9.66 -7.72 16.77
CA THR A 281 -8.62 -8.23 15.89
C THR A 281 -7.26 -8.08 16.57
N VAL A 282 -6.42 -9.11 16.43
CA VAL A 282 -5.05 -9.09 16.94
C VAL A 282 -4.16 -8.53 15.84
N GLU A 283 -3.57 -7.36 16.07
CA GLU A 283 -2.48 -6.85 15.25
C GLU A 283 -1.14 -7.33 15.80
N ILE A 284 -0.21 -7.66 14.89
CA ILE A 284 1.19 -7.88 15.25
C ILE A 284 1.96 -6.60 14.94
N ILE A 285 2.41 -5.93 15.98
CA ILE A 285 3.28 -4.74 15.89
C ILE A 285 4.73 -5.21 15.87
N GLU A 286 5.53 -4.61 14.97
CA GLU A 286 6.97 -4.84 14.91
C GLU A 286 7.72 -3.71 15.61
N ILE A 287 8.22 -3.96 16.82
CA ILE A 287 9.00 -2.99 17.59
C ILE A 287 10.48 -3.15 17.25
N PHE A 288 11.13 -2.06 16.85
CA PHE A 288 12.56 -2.08 16.52
C PHE A 288 13.41 -2.10 17.79
N LEU A 289 14.42 -2.98 17.79
CA LEU A 289 15.43 -3.08 18.84
C LEU A 289 16.67 -2.27 18.49
N HIS A 290 17.02 -1.29 19.32
CA HIS A 290 18.30 -0.58 19.21
C HIS A 290 19.44 -1.52 19.63
N HIS A 291 20.53 -1.54 18.87
CA HIS A 291 21.75 -2.28 19.25
C HIS A 291 22.71 -1.34 19.95
N GLY A 292 22.79 -1.45 21.27
CA GLY A 292 24.02 -1.17 22.01
C GLY A 292 24.99 -2.35 21.86
N TYR A 293 26.05 -2.14 21.09
CA TYR A 293 27.26 -2.97 20.95
C TYR A 293 27.28 -4.27 20.11
N ALA A 294 28.37 -4.34 19.30
CA ALA A 294 29.17 -5.47 18.80
C ALA A 294 28.65 -6.51 17.76
N CYS A 295 29.16 -6.33 16.52
CA CYS A 295 29.75 -7.28 15.55
C CYS A 295 29.23 -8.75 15.34
N ALA A 296 29.00 -9.07 14.05
CA ALA A 296 29.12 -10.36 13.31
C ALA A 296 28.35 -11.60 13.82
N THR A 297 27.47 -12.25 13.06
CA THR A 297 27.73 -13.09 11.86
C THR A 297 26.40 -13.43 11.15
N SER A 298 26.49 -13.95 9.92
CA SER A 298 25.37 -14.23 9.01
C SER A 298 24.72 -15.60 9.23
N GLN A 299 23.40 -15.70 9.05
CA GLN A 299 22.78 -16.90 8.48
C GLN A 299 21.49 -16.54 7.72
N HIS A 300 21.38 -17.09 6.50
CA HIS A 300 20.25 -16.97 5.58
C HIS A 300 19.12 -17.90 6.01
N TYR A 301 17.94 -17.39 6.37
CA TYR A 301 16.70 -18.17 6.27
C TYR A 301 15.52 -17.29 5.88
N ARG A 302 14.74 -17.78 4.91
CA ARG A 302 13.47 -17.24 4.44
C ARG A 302 12.40 -17.60 5.46
N ASN A 303 11.60 -16.63 5.88
CA ASN A 303 10.18 -16.79 6.21
C ASN A 303 9.54 -15.40 6.15
N THR A 304 8.77 -15.17 5.09
CA THR A 304 8.01 -13.93 4.91
C THR A 304 6.68 -14.09 5.63
N VAL A 305 6.62 -13.67 6.89
CA VAL A 305 5.33 -13.43 7.54
C VAL A 305 4.86 -12.05 7.06
N HIS A 306 3.74 -12.02 6.35
CA HIS A 306 3.10 -10.75 5.96
C HIS A 306 2.43 -10.13 7.20
N CYS A 307 3.18 -9.38 8.01
CA CYS A 307 2.63 -8.50 9.04
C CYS A 307 2.53 -7.06 8.51
N ILE A 308 1.39 -6.43 8.76
CA ILE A 308 1.18 -5.01 8.48
C ILE A 308 1.98 -4.24 9.55
N ARG A 309 3.06 -3.58 9.13
CA ARG A 309 3.91 -2.78 10.04
C ARG A 309 3.14 -1.56 10.55
N GLY A 310 2.58 -1.65 11.74
CA GLY A 310 2.30 -0.52 12.61
C GLY A 310 3.64 0.05 13.11
N ALA A 311 3.98 1.26 12.68
CA ALA A 311 5.04 2.07 13.28
C ALA A 311 4.42 3.45 13.52
N SER A 312 4.62 3.98 14.72
CA SER A 312 4.09 5.25 15.17
C SER A 312 4.70 6.44 14.39
N ILE A 313 3.91 7.49 14.19
CA ILE A 313 4.33 8.75 13.57
C ILE A 313 5.36 9.40 14.49
N ARG A 314 6.64 9.34 14.12
CA ARG A 314 7.61 10.34 14.57
C ARG A 314 7.76 11.34 13.43
N ALA A 315 7.12 12.50 13.58
CA ALA A 315 7.24 13.61 12.64
C ALA A 315 8.72 13.99 12.52
N CYS A 316 9.35 13.64 11.39
CA CYS A 316 10.63 14.23 11.01
C CYS A 316 10.36 15.72 10.72
N ARG A 317 10.67 16.59 11.68
CA ARG A 317 10.83 18.03 11.43
C ARG A 317 12.00 18.20 10.46
N GLY A 318 11.71 18.79 9.30
CA GLY A 318 12.66 19.03 8.21
C GLY A 318 11.97 19.77 7.07
N ASP A 319 11.98 21.10 7.15
CA ASP A 319 11.20 22.06 6.34
C ASP A 319 11.61 22.19 4.85
N SER A 320 11.97 21.09 4.18
CA SER A 320 12.24 21.09 2.74
C SER A 320 11.75 19.84 1.97
N GLU A 321 11.18 18.83 2.64
CA GLU A 321 10.66 17.60 1.99
C GLU A 321 9.17 17.63 1.60
N VAL A 322 8.46 18.73 1.87
CA VAL A 322 6.98 18.81 1.84
C VAL A 322 6.37 18.92 0.43
N ARG A 323 7.15 19.19 -0.62
CA ARG A 323 6.58 19.46 -1.97
C ARG A 323 6.19 18.20 -2.77
N SER A 324 6.78 17.03 -2.53
CA SER A 324 6.52 15.82 -3.34
C SER A 324 5.45 14.87 -2.78
N PHE A 325 4.72 15.30 -1.75
CA PHE A 325 3.69 14.50 -1.05
C PHE A 325 2.29 15.13 -1.14
N ARG A 326 2.12 16.24 -1.86
CA ARG A 326 0.85 16.97 -1.89
C ARG A 326 -0.20 16.19 -2.67
N LYS A 327 -1.36 15.99 -2.04
CA LYS A 327 -2.64 15.83 -2.72
C LYS A 327 -2.78 17.00 -3.71
N GLN A 328 -2.86 16.70 -4.99
CA GLN A 328 -3.19 17.71 -6.00
C GLN A 328 -4.68 17.63 -6.23
N GLU A 329 -5.41 18.66 -5.85
CA GLU A 329 -6.85 18.76 -6.09
C GLU A 329 -7.09 19.41 -7.44
N PHE A 330 -8.00 18.82 -8.21
CA PHE A 330 -8.48 19.34 -9.48
C PHE A 330 -9.95 19.73 -9.31
N PRO A 331 -10.37 20.89 -9.85
CA PRO A 331 -11.75 21.34 -9.80
C PRO A 331 -12.71 20.41 -10.54
#